data_AF-A0A7E5VM61-F1
#
_entry.id   AF-A0A7E5VM61-F1
#
_cell.length_a   1.000
_cell.length_b   1.000
_cell.length_c   1.000
_cell.angle_alpha   90.00
_cell.angle_beta   90.00
_cell.angle_gamma   90.00
#
_symmetry.space_group_name_H-M   'P 1'
#
loop_
_entity.id
_entity.type
_entity.pdbx_description
1 polymer ?
#
loop_
_entity_poly.entity_id
_entity_poly.type
_entity_poly.pdbx_seq_one_letter_code
_entity_poly.pdbx_strand_id
1 'polypeptide(L)'
;MKTVSTNNVEHDRIHSSLIQRETQERIAIAGLTTEILSKLNISIESLPQKCQQLLHQAAETQQALDIEELDPIVISLHQTKELSENLEDEYEILKLKQRNMKLQAQIDRNNMFLDGLRKELQSSQEFLAGQNPSPDNIQDFIRQMKQKVASYEENFEKAKSKFSKLSVPDAILPTSLSTSVNTLVALREEAASLKLRADDVALAREARDTFIRLRR
;
A
#
# COMPACT_ATOMS: atom_id res chain seq x y z
N MET A 1 34.82 13.23 68.28
CA MET A 1 34.38 13.05 66.88
C MET A 1 35.03 14.11 66.01
N LYS A 2 36.09 13.79 65.27
CA LYS A 2 36.71 14.63 64.21
C LYS A 2 37.76 13.78 63.46
N THR A 3 37.32 12.97 62.51
CA THR A 3 38.22 12.19 61.62
C THR A 3 37.77 12.22 60.16
N VAL A 4 36.83 13.10 59.80
CA VAL A 4 36.19 13.09 58.46
C VAL A 4 36.89 14.01 57.44
N SER A 5 37.72 14.97 57.87
CA SER A 5 38.32 15.96 56.95
C SER A 5 39.68 15.58 56.35
N THR A 6 40.41 14.60 56.90
CA THR A 6 41.75 14.24 56.41
C THR A 6 41.71 13.29 55.21
N ASN A 7 40.72 12.39 55.17
CA ASN A 7 40.62 11.36 54.11
C ASN A 7 40.28 11.96 52.73
N ASN A 8 39.53 13.07 52.67
CA ASN A 8 39.20 13.72 51.39
C ASN A 8 40.42 14.36 50.73
N VAL A 9 41.29 15.00 51.53
CA VAL A 9 42.49 15.69 51.03
C VAL A 9 43.53 14.69 50.52
N GLU A 10 43.64 13.51 51.15
CA GLU A 10 44.50 12.43 50.65
C GLU A 10 43.95 11.81 49.36
N HIS A 11 42.64 11.59 49.26
CA HIS A 11 42.01 11.11 48.03
C HIS A 11 42.19 12.09 46.85
N ASP A 12 42.02 13.39 47.09
CA ASP A 12 42.21 14.42 46.07
C ASP A 12 43.68 14.51 45.59
N ARG A 13 44.64 14.32 46.51
CA ARG A 13 46.08 14.24 46.20
C ARG A 13 46.44 12.98 45.40
N ILE A 14 45.86 11.84 45.75
CA ILE A 14 46.06 10.60 45.00
C ILE A 14 45.48 10.74 43.59
N HIS A 15 44.26 11.25 43.46
CA HIS A 15 43.60 11.47 42.17
C HIS A 15 44.40 12.41 41.25
N SER A 16 44.85 13.56 41.79
CA SER A 16 45.70 14.49 41.04
C SER A 16 47.05 13.89 40.65
N SER A 17 47.67 13.09 41.51
CA SER A 17 48.91 12.37 41.16
C SER A 17 48.70 11.32 40.07
N LEU A 18 47.51 10.70 40.03
CA LEU A 18 47.16 9.70 39.02
C LEU A 18 46.98 10.34 37.65
N ILE A 19 46.24 11.46 37.58
CA ILE A 19 46.10 12.28 36.36
C ILE A 19 47.48 12.76 35.86
N GLN A 20 48.34 13.23 36.76
CA GLN A 20 49.66 13.71 36.40
C GLN A 20 50.54 12.58 35.83
N ARG A 21 50.44 11.36 36.37
CA ARG A 21 51.15 10.20 35.84
C ARG A 21 50.60 9.80 34.48
N GLU A 22 49.29 9.75 34.33
CA GLU A 22 48.63 9.39 33.08
C GLU A 22 48.99 10.36 31.95
N THR A 23 49.00 11.67 32.22
CA THR A 23 49.44 12.69 31.26
C THR A 23 50.92 12.54 30.88
N GLN A 24 51.80 12.22 31.83
CA GLN A 24 53.21 11.94 31.54
C GLN A 24 53.40 10.69 30.69
N GLU A 25 52.68 9.61 30.98
CA GLU A 25 52.70 8.38 30.19
C GLU A 25 52.21 8.65 28.75
N ARG A 26 51.15 9.45 28.57
CA ARG A 26 50.67 9.89 27.25
C ARG A 26 51.71 10.70 26.48
N ILE A 27 52.36 11.68 27.11
CA ILE A 27 53.42 12.49 26.48
C ILE A 27 54.60 11.61 26.07
N ALA A 28 54.99 10.65 26.91
CA ALA A 28 56.07 9.71 26.60
C ALA A 28 55.71 8.80 25.41
N ILE A 29 54.48 8.29 25.35
CA ILE A 29 53.98 7.48 24.23
C ILE A 29 53.94 8.31 22.94
N ALA A 30 53.44 9.54 22.98
CA ALA A 30 53.42 10.43 21.83
C ALA A 30 54.85 10.71 21.31
N GLY A 31 55.79 10.99 22.22
CA GLY A 31 57.21 11.16 21.90
C GLY A 31 57.80 9.92 21.22
N LEU A 32 57.60 8.74 21.80
CA LEU A 32 58.04 7.47 21.22
C LEU A 32 57.44 7.25 19.82
N THR A 33 56.16 7.56 19.64
CA THR A 33 55.46 7.40 18.36
C THR A 33 56.03 8.32 17.29
N THR A 34 56.32 9.59 17.63
CA THR A 34 57.00 10.51 16.69
C THR A 34 58.41 10.04 16.32
N GLU A 35 59.15 9.48 17.28
CA GLU A 35 60.47 8.90 17.02
C GLU A 35 60.39 7.67 16.11
N ILE A 36 59.40 6.80 16.32
CA ILE A 36 59.16 5.63 15.46
C ILE A 36 58.77 6.07 14.04
N LEU A 37 57.83 7.00 13.91
CA LEU A 37 57.37 7.50 12.60
C LEU A 37 58.51 8.17 11.82
N SER A 38 59.35 8.96 12.49
CA SER A 38 60.54 9.55 11.85
C SER A 38 61.57 8.50 11.43
N LYS A 39 61.81 7.46 12.24
CA LYS A 39 62.67 6.31 11.86
C LYS A 39 62.10 5.51 10.68
N LEU A 40 60.78 5.45 10.55
CA LEU A 40 60.09 4.82 9.41
C LEU A 40 59.98 5.74 8.19
N ASN A 41 60.49 6.98 8.27
CA ASN A 41 60.41 8.00 7.23
C ASN A 41 58.96 8.33 6.81
N ILE A 42 58.01 8.21 7.74
CA ILE A 42 56.60 8.52 7.55
C ILE A 42 56.39 9.94 8.07
N SER A 43 56.15 10.90 7.17
CA SER A 43 55.77 12.27 7.52
C SER A 43 54.35 12.58 7.04
N ILE A 44 53.65 13.46 7.75
CA ILE A 44 52.32 13.94 7.32
C ILE A 44 52.42 14.59 5.93
N GLU A 45 53.51 15.29 5.66
CA GLU A 45 53.81 15.96 4.38
C GLU A 45 54.02 14.98 3.22
N SER A 46 54.42 13.74 3.51
CA SER A 46 54.59 12.67 2.51
C SER A 46 53.28 11.94 2.13
N LEU A 47 52.19 12.18 2.86
CA LEU A 47 50.89 11.56 2.59
C LEU A 47 50.17 12.20 1.39
N PRO A 48 49.29 11.46 0.69
CA PRO A 48 48.42 12.05 -0.32
C PRO A 48 47.59 13.22 0.22
N GLN A 49 47.37 14.24 -0.61
CA GLN A 49 46.68 15.49 -0.24
C GLN A 49 45.32 15.27 0.43
N LYS A 50 44.55 14.28 -0.03
CA LYS A 50 43.26 13.92 0.56
C LYS A 50 43.39 13.38 1.98
N CYS A 51 44.43 12.61 2.27
CA CYS A 51 44.69 12.09 3.61
C CYS A 51 45.15 13.20 4.55
N GLN A 52 45.98 14.13 4.07
CA GLN A 52 46.39 15.32 4.83
C GLN A 52 45.18 16.17 5.22
N GLN A 53 44.27 16.42 4.27
CA GLN A 53 43.03 17.16 4.53
C GLN A 53 42.17 16.46 5.58
N LEU A 54 41.99 15.14 5.50
CA LEU A 54 41.21 14.37 6.49
C LEU A 54 41.85 14.41 7.88
N LEU A 55 43.19 14.28 7.97
CA LEU A 55 43.90 14.36 9.24
C LEU A 55 43.83 15.77 9.85
N HIS A 56 43.97 16.82 9.04
CA HIS A 56 43.79 18.20 9.51
C HIS A 56 42.36 18.45 9.99
N GLN A 57 41.36 18.01 9.23
CA GLN A 57 39.96 18.17 9.61
C GLN A 57 39.62 17.38 10.87
N ALA A 58 40.17 16.18 11.04
CA ALA A 58 40.01 15.39 12.26
C ALA A 58 40.70 16.04 13.48
N ALA A 59 41.88 16.63 13.28
CA ALA A 59 42.58 17.35 14.35
C ALA A 59 41.83 18.62 14.78
N GLU A 60 41.30 19.38 13.82
CA GLU A 60 40.49 20.57 14.07
C GLU A 60 39.19 20.23 14.81
N THR A 61 38.49 19.16 14.41
CA THR A 61 37.25 18.73 15.08
C THR A 61 37.53 18.18 16.46
N GLN A 62 38.63 17.43 16.64
CA GLN A 62 39.08 16.94 17.94
C GLN A 62 39.39 18.10 18.90
N GLN A 63 40.06 19.14 18.42
CA GLN A 63 40.35 20.34 19.20
C GLN A 63 39.10 21.16 19.51
N ALA A 64 38.16 21.28 18.57
CA ALA A 64 36.91 22.03 18.76
C ALA A 64 35.96 21.36 19.76
N LEU A 65 35.99 20.03 19.86
CA LEU A 65 35.14 19.24 20.76
C LEU A 65 35.82 18.93 22.12
N ASP A 66 37.04 19.44 22.34
CA ASP A 66 37.87 19.17 23.53
C ASP A 66 38.02 17.66 23.83
N ILE A 67 38.18 16.87 22.75
CA ILE A 67 38.33 15.41 22.83
C ILE A 67 39.82 15.09 22.99
N GLU A 68 40.23 14.64 24.17
CA GLU A 68 41.63 14.26 24.43
C GLU A 68 42.10 13.07 23.59
N GLU A 69 41.24 12.08 23.36
CA GLU A 69 41.58 10.86 22.62
C GLU A 69 40.40 10.37 21.77
N LEU A 70 40.68 10.06 20.50
CA LEU A 70 39.71 9.46 19.59
C LEU A 70 39.64 7.96 19.85
N ASP A 71 38.60 7.51 20.56
CA ASP A 71 38.36 6.08 20.78
C ASP A 71 37.88 5.41 19.45
N PRO A 72 38.70 4.54 18.84
CA PRO A 72 38.36 3.89 17.59
C PRO A 72 37.12 3.00 17.69
N ILE A 73 36.80 2.47 18.88
CA ILE A 73 35.60 1.64 19.11
C ILE A 73 34.36 2.52 19.06
N VAL A 74 34.38 3.67 19.72
CA VAL A 74 33.24 4.62 19.73
C VAL A 74 32.98 5.15 18.33
N ILE A 75 34.03 5.49 17.58
CA ILE A 75 33.91 5.94 16.18
C ILE A 75 33.32 4.83 15.31
N SER A 76 33.81 3.59 15.44
CA SER A 76 33.31 2.44 14.69
C SER A 76 31.84 2.14 15.01
N LEU A 77 31.45 2.23 16.28
CA LEU A 77 30.06 2.07 16.70
C LEU A 77 29.16 3.16 16.14
N HIS A 78 29.63 4.41 16.12
CA HIS A 78 28.88 5.53 15.55
C HIS A 78 28.65 5.35 14.05
N GLN A 79 29.70 5.01 13.30
CA GLN A 79 29.61 4.71 11.87
C GLN A 79 28.69 3.52 11.58
N THR A 80 28.76 2.48 12.41
CA THR A 80 27.89 1.30 12.29
C THR A 80 26.43 1.67 12.54
N LYS A 81 26.17 2.53 13.53
CA LYS A 81 24.83 3.03 13.83
C LYS A 81 24.27 3.83 12.65
N GLU A 82 25.04 4.78 12.13
CA GLU A 82 24.62 5.59 10.97
C GLU A 82 24.35 4.73 9.74
N LEU A 83 25.21 3.74 9.46
CA LEU A 83 24.99 2.79 8.39
C LEU A 83 23.72 1.96 8.60
N SER A 84 23.46 1.52 9.84
CA SER A 84 22.25 0.77 10.17
C SER A 84 20.98 1.60 9.99
N GLU A 85 20.99 2.87 10.39
CA GLU A 85 19.85 3.78 10.20
C GLU A 85 19.59 4.02 8.71
N ASN A 86 20.65 4.27 7.92
CA ASN A 86 20.53 4.42 6.47
C ASN A 86 19.97 3.17 5.77
N LEU A 87 20.40 1.98 6.19
CA LEU A 87 19.90 0.71 5.63
C LEU A 87 18.43 0.46 5.98
N GLU A 88 17.96 0.88 7.16
CA GLU A 88 16.55 0.79 7.52
C GLU A 88 15.70 1.71 6.64
N ASP A 89 16.14 2.95 6.42
CA ASP A 89 15.48 3.89 5.52
C ASP A 89 15.42 3.36 4.08
N GLU A 90 16.53 2.80 3.57
CA GLU A 90 16.57 2.16 2.25
C GLU A 90 15.59 0.98 2.15
N TYR A 91 15.48 0.18 3.21
CA TYR A 91 14.55 -0.93 3.28
C TYR A 91 13.08 -0.47 3.25
N GLU A 92 12.74 0.58 4.01
CA GLU A 92 11.40 1.16 3.99
C GLU A 92 11.04 1.70 2.59
N ILE A 93 11.96 2.43 1.96
CA ILE A 93 11.80 2.93 0.60
C ILE A 93 11.56 1.77 -0.38
N LEU A 94 12.32 0.67 -0.24
CA LEU A 94 12.18 -0.51 -1.08
C LEU A 94 10.79 -1.17 -0.91
N LYS A 95 10.31 -1.27 0.32
CA LYS A 95 8.97 -1.80 0.64
C LYS A 95 7.86 -0.92 0.02
N LEU A 96 8.00 0.39 0.10
CA LEU A 96 7.08 1.34 -0.52
C LEU A 96 7.10 1.23 -2.04
N LYS A 97 8.28 1.15 -2.68
CA LYS A 97 8.42 0.93 -4.12
C LYS A 97 7.71 -0.36 -4.56
N GLN A 98 7.91 -1.46 -3.84
CA GLN A 98 7.24 -2.73 -4.13
C GLN A 98 5.72 -2.61 -4.01
N ARG A 99 5.22 -1.91 -2.99
CA ARG A 99 3.77 -1.68 -2.81
C ARG A 99 3.19 -0.84 -3.94
N ASN A 100 3.88 0.22 -4.35
CA ASN A 100 3.48 1.04 -5.50
C ASN A 100 3.42 0.24 -6.80
N MET A 101 4.41 -0.61 -7.07
CA MET A 101 4.37 -1.50 -8.25
C MET A 101 3.15 -2.43 -8.24
N LYS A 102 2.81 -3.01 -7.08
CA LYS A 102 1.61 -3.87 -6.94
C LYS A 102 0.32 -3.09 -7.19
N LEU A 103 0.21 -1.87 -6.64
CA LEU A 103 -0.94 -1.00 -6.84
C LEU A 103 -1.07 -0.59 -8.31
N GLN A 104 0.04 -0.23 -8.97
CA GLN A 104 0.02 0.12 -10.38
C GLN A 104 -0.47 -1.05 -11.24
N ALA A 105 0.05 -2.26 -11.00
CA ALA A 105 -0.42 -3.46 -11.71
C ALA A 105 -1.93 -3.72 -11.49
N GLN A 106 -2.47 -3.39 -10.32
CA GLN A 106 -3.90 -3.49 -10.05
C GLN A 106 -4.71 -2.42 -10.79
N ILE A 107 -4.21 -1.18 -10.83
CA ILE A 107 -4.80 -0.09 -11.62
C ILE A 107 -4.85 -0.47 -13.10
N ASP A 108 -3.76 -1.01 -13.64
CA ASP A 108 -3.69 -1.40 -15.05
C ASP A 108 -4.71 -2.49 -15.39
N ARG A 109 -4.85 -3.51 -14.53
CA ARG A 109 -5.88 -4.56 -14.69
C ARG A 109 -7.29 -3.97 -14.63
N ASN A 110 -7.54 -3.06 -13.70
CA ASN A 110 -8.85 -2.41 -13.58
C ASN A 110 -9.17 -1.56 -14.81
N ASN A 111 -8.18 -0.85 -15.36
CA ASN A 111 -8.35 -0.07 -16.59
C ASN A 111 -8.68 -0.98 -17.78
N MET A 112 -7.97 -2.10 -17.95
CA MET A 112 -8.29 -3.09 -18.99
C MET A 112 -9.71 -3.64 -18.83
N PHE A 113 -10.13 -3.91 -17.60
CA PHE A 113 -11.49 -4.38 -17.31
C PHE A 113 -12.55 -3.32 -17.65
N LEU A 114 -12.33 -2.06 -17.26
CA LEU A 114 -13.22 -0.94 -17.58
C LEU A 114 -13.32 -0.69 -19.08
N ASP A 115 -12.21 -0.79 -19.81
CA ASP A 115 -12.22 -0.67 -21.27
C ASP A 115 -12.97 -1.83 -21.94
N GLY A 116 -12.88 -3.04 -21.39
CA GLY A 116 -13.73 -4.17 -21.78
C GLY A 116 -15.22 -3.84 -21.62
N LEU A 117 -15.62 -3.37 -20.43
CA LEU A 117 -17.00 -2.97 -20.17
C LEU A 117 -17.49 -1.83 -21.07
N ARG A 118 -16.63 -0.84 -21.36
CA ARG A 118 -16.95 0.25 -22.30
C ARG A 118 -17.23 -0.29 -23.70
N LYS A 119 -16.41 -1.22 -24.18
CA LYS A 119 -16.62 -1.87 -25.49
C LYS A 119 -17.91 -2.69 -25.51
N GLU A 120 -18.17 -3.49 -24.48
CA GLU A 120 -19.41 -4.25 -24.37
C GLU A 120 -20.65 -3.35 -24.34
N LEU A 121 -20.59 -2.24 -23.60
CA LEU A 121 -21.66 -1.25 -23.54
C LEU A 121 -21.88 -0.61 -24.91
N GLN A 122 -20.81 -0.20 -25.59
CA GLN A 122 -20.89 0.38 -26.93
C GLN A 122 -21.50 -0.62 -27.93
N SER A 123 -21.02 -1.87 -27.95
CA SER A 123 -21.58 -2.92 -28.81
C SER A 123 -23.05 -3.19 -28.49
N SER A 124 -23.44 -3.15 -27.21
CA SER A 124 -24.85 -3.29 -26.82
C SER A 124 -25.68 -2.09 -27.27
N GLN A 125 -25.16 -0.87 -27.22
CA GLN A 125 -25.85 0.32 -27.71
C GLN A 125 -26.03 0.28 -29.22
N GLU A 126 -24.98 -0.08 -29.97
CA GLU A 126 -25.03 -0.27 -31.43
C GLU A 126 -26.03 -1.36 -31.82
N PHE A 127 -26.02 -2.48 -31.08
CA PHE A 127 -26.96 -3.58 -31.27
C PHE A 127 -28.41 -3.16 -31.01
N LEU A 128 -28.67 -2.42 -29.92
CA LEU A 128 -30.01 -1.92 -29.60
C LEU A 128 -30.49 -0.84 -30.58
N ALA A 129 -29.59 0.04 -31.03
CA ALA A 129 -29.91 1.09 -32.00
C ALA A 129 -30.29 0.51 -33.38
N GLY A 130 -29.78 -0.68 -33.72
CA GLY A 130 -30.13 -1.41 -34.95
C GLY A 130 -31.38 -2.30 -34.85
N GLN A 131 -31.96 -2.47 -33.67
CA GLN A 131 -33.11 -3.35 -33.44
C GLN A 131 -34.43 -2.59 -33.33
N ASN A 132 -34.97 -2.20 -34.48
CA ASN A 132 -36.42 -2.14 -34.59
C ASN A 132 -36.90 -3.56 -34.93
N PRO A 133 -37.66 -4.24 -34.06
CA PRO A 133 -38.22 -5.54 -34.40
C PRO A 133 -39.15 -5.37 -35.60
N SER A 134 -38.74 -5.93 -36.73
CA SER A 134 -39.57 -6.10 -37.90
C SER A 134 -40.22 -7.50 -37.85
N PRO A 135 -41.29 -7.74 -38.61
CA PRO A 135 -41.93 -9.05 -38.66
C PRO A 135 -40.96 -10.19 -39.01
N ASP A 136 -39.90 -9.89 -39.76
CA ASP A 136 -38.94 -10.86 -40.29
C ASP A 136 -37.89 -11.32 -39.27
N ASN A 137 -37.61 -10.55 -38.22
CA ASN A 137 -36.53 -10.81 -37.25
C ASN A 137 -37.00 -10.98 -35.79
N ILE A 138 -38.32 -10.92 -35.55
CA ILE A 138 -38.90 -10.96 -34.19
C ILE A 138 -38.72 -12.32 -33.49
N GLN A 139 -38.72 -13.43 -34.23
CA GLN A 139 -38.48 -14.78 -33.69
C GLN A 139 -37.04 -14.94 -33.18
N ASP A 140 -36.07 -14.43 -33.95
CA ASP A 140 -34.66 -14.45 -33.55
C ASP A 140 -34.39 -13.53 -32.37
N PHE A 141 -35.03 -12.36 -32.35
CA PHE A 141 -34.98 -11.45 -31.21
C PHE A 141 -35.54 -12.11 -29.93
N ILE A 142 -36.70 -12.77 -30.01
CA ILE A 142 -37.27 -13.52 -28.87
C ILE A 142 -36.32 -14.62 -28.40
N ARG A 143 -35.69 -15.36 -29.31
CA ARG A 143 -34.71 -16.41 -28.98
C ARG A 143 -33.50 -15.84 -28.24
N GLN A 144 -32.92 -14.74 -28.74
CA GLN A 144 -31.78 -14.07 -28.12
C GLN A 144 -32.14 -13.48 -26.74
N MET A 145 -33.33 -12.90 -26.61
CA MET A 145 -33.83 -12.39 -25.32
C MET A 145 -33.99 -13.50 -24.29
N LYS A 146 -34.53 -14.67 -24.68
CA LYS A 146 -34.61 -15.84 -23.79
C LYS A 146 -33.24 -16.31 -23.32
N GLN A 147 -32.26 -16.33 -24.22
CA GLN A 147 -30.87 -16.69 -23.87
C GLN A 147 -30.24 -15.67 -22.90
N LYS A 148 -30.48 -14.37 -23.10
CA LYS A 148 -30.03 -13.33 -22.16
C LYS A 148 -30.66 -13.50 -20.78
N VAL A 149 -31.97 -13.76 -20.71
CA VAL A 149 -32.68 -14.01 -19.44
C VAL A 149 -32.06 -15.19 -18.70
N ALA A 150 -31.83 -16.32 -19.38
CA ALA A 150 -31.20 -17.50 -18.76
C ALA A 150 -29.79 -17.20 -18.22
N SER A 151 -28.98 -16.43 -18.96
CA SER A 151 -27.65 -16.00 -18.50
C SER A 151 -27.72 -15.09 -17.26
N TYR A 152 -28.69 -14.16 -17.21
CA TYR A 152 -28.89 -13.30 -16.04
C TYR A 152 -29.36 -14.10 -14.82
N GLU A 153 -30.24 -15.09 -15.00
CA GLU A 153 -30.68 -15.99 -13.93
C GLU A 153 -29.51 -16.82 -13.38
N GLU A 154 -28.66 -17.37 -14.25
CA GLU A 154 -27.47 -18.13 -13.84
C GLU A 154 -26.48 -17.24 -13.07
N ASN A 155 -26.25 -16.02 -13.55
CA ASN A 155 -25.38 -15.05 -12.88
C ASN A 155 -25.95 -14.60 -11.52
N PHE A 156 -27.27 -14.45 -11.41
CA PHE A 156 -27.94 -14.16 -10.16
C PHE A 156 -27.76 -15.28 -9.14
N GLU A 157 -27.94 -16.54 -9.52
CA GLU A 157 -27.70 -17.67 -8.61
C GLU A 157 -26.22 -17.82 -8.21
N LYS A 158 -25.30 -17.53 -9.12
CA LYS A 158 -23.86 -17.44 -8.79
C LYS A 158 -23.57 -16.31 -7.80
N ALA A 159 -24.21 -15.15 -7.95
CA ALA A 159 -24.04 -14.03 -7.01
C ALA A 159 -24.65 -14.37 -5.64
N LYS A 160 -25.84 -14.95 -5.62
CA LYS A 160 -26.53 -15.40 -4.40
C LYS A 160 -25.73 -16.44 -3.62
N SER A 161 -25.14 -17.42 -4.31
CA SER A 161 -24.28 -18.43 -3.69
C SER A 161 -22.94 -17.88 -3.18
N LYS A 162 -22.40 -16.82 -3.80
CA LYS A 162 -21.24 -16.09 -3.28
C LYS A 162 -21.61 -15.24 -2.05
N PHE A 163 -22.79 -14.62 -2.07
CA PHE A 163 -23.30 -13.82 -0.97
C PHE A 163 -23.61 -14.67 0.27
N SER A 164 -24.21 -15.84 0.10
CA SER A 164 -24.48 -16.76 1.22
C SER A 164 -23.20 -17.30 1.87
N LYS A 165 -22.10 -17.45 1.10
CA LYS A 165 -20.78 -17.84 1.61
C LYS A 165 -20.09 -16.74 2.42
N LEU A 166 -20.50 -15.47 2.28
CA LEU A 166 -19.88 -14.34 2.97
C LEU A 166 -20.32 -14.22 4.44
N SER A 167 -21.25 -15.06 4.93
CA SER A 167 -21.73 -15.09 6.33
C SER A 167 -21.99 -13.69 6.91
N VAL A 168 -22.54 -12.79 6.09
CA VAL A 168 -22.96 -11.47 6.56
C VAL A 168 -24.37 -11.63 7.12
N PRO A 169 -24.61 -11.26 8.40
CA PRO A 169 -25.95 -11.32 8.98
C PRO A 169 -26.93 -10.47 8.17
N ASP A 170 -28.13 -10.99 7.92
CA ASP A 170 -29.21 -10.31 7.18
C ASP A 170 -29.57 -8.91 7.72
N ALA A 171 -29.12 -8.58 8.94
CA ALA A 171 -29.31 -7.29 9.59
C ALA A 171 -28.47 -6.13 9.00
N ILE A 172 -27.46 -6.40 8.18
CA ILE A 172 -26.63 -5.36 7.53
C ILE A 172 -26.76 -5.49 6.01
N LEU A 173 -28.00 -5.50 5.51
CA LEU A 173 -28.24 -5.24 4.09
C LEU A 173 -27.90 -3.76 3.82
N PRO A 174 -26.93 -3.47 2.93
CA PRO A 174 -26.67 -2.09 2.52
C PRO A 174 -27.98 -1.46 2.05
N THR A 175 -28.26 -0.23 2.45
CA THR A 175 -29.51 0.49 2.13
C THR A 175 -29.83 0.44 0.63
N SER A 176 -28.80 0.44 -0.23
CA SER A 176 -28.91 0.28 -1.69
C SER A 176 -29.45 -1.09 -2.13
N LEU A 177 -29.16 -2.17 -1.40
CA LEU A 177 -29.67 -3.50 -1.70
C LEU A 177 -31.10 -3.66 -1.17
N SER A 178 -31.41 -3.09 -0.01
CA SER A 178 -32.79 -2.99 0.50
C SER A 178 -33.71 -2.24 -0.47
N THR A 179 -33.27 -1.08 -0.98
CA THR A 179 -34.04 -0.34 -1.98
C THR A 179 -34.20 -1.15 -3.26
N SER A 180 -33.16 -1.84 -3.72
CA SER A 180 -33.23 -2.65 -4.95
C SER A 180 -34.18 -3.84 -4.81
N VAL A 181 -34.21 -4.49 -3.63
CA VAL A 181 -35.14 -5.59 -3.34
C VAL A 181 -36.58 -5.08 -3.32
N ASN A 182 -36.86 -3.94 -2.69
CA ASN A 182 -38.19 -3.34 -2.67
C ASN A 182 -38.66 -2.94 -4.07
N THR A 183 -37.77 -2.35 -4.90
CA THR A 183 -38.08 -2.02 -6.29
C THR A 183 -38.37 -3.28 -7.12
N LEU A 184 -37.65 -4.38 -6.88
CA LEU A 184 -37.89 -5.65 -7.58
C LEU A 184 -39.23 -6.27 -7.22
N VAL A 185 -39.65 -6.17 -5.95
CA VAL A 185 -40.99 -6.61 -5.51
C VAL A 185 -42.07 -5.77 -6.18
N ALA A 186 -41.95 -4.44 -6.18
CA ALA A 186 -42.90 -3.55 -6.84
C ALA A 186 -43.02 -3.83 -8.36
N LEU A 187 -41.90 -4.05 -9.04
CA LEU A 187 -41.90 -4.38 -10.48
C LEU A 187 -42.53 -5.75 -10.77
N ARG A 188 -42.41 -6.72 -9.86
CA ARG A 188 -43.08 -8.02 -10.00
C ARG A 188 -44.60 -7.91 -9.84
N GLU A 189 -45.06 -7.09 -8.91
CA GLU A 189 -46.49 -6.79 -8.73
C GLU A 189 -47.06 -6.06 -9.94
N GLU A 190 -46.33 -5.06 -10.46
CA GLU A 190 -46.71 -4.34 -11.67
C GLU A 190 -46.78 -5.28 -12.88
N ALA A 191 -45.78 -6.14 -13.08
CA ALA A 191 -45.79 -7.14 -14.16
C ALA A 191 -46.96 -8.13 -14.03
N ALA A 192 -47.30 -8.57 -12.81
CA ALA A 192 -48.47 -9.42 -12.57
C ALA A 192 -49.78 -8.69 -12.92
N SER A 193 -49.90 -7.41 -12.57
CA SER A 193 -51.08 -6.60 -12.89
C SER A 193 -51.26 -6.39 -14.40
N LEU A 194 -50.15 -6.15 -15.12
CA LEU A 194 -50.17 -5.98 -16.57
C LEU A 194 -50.51 -7.29 -17.28
N LYS A 195 -50.05 -8.42 -16.75
CA LYS A 195 -50.40 -9.75 -17.26
C LYS A 195 -51.90 -10.01 -17.12
N LEU A 196 -52.47 -9.76 -15.94
CA LEU A 196 -53.90 -9.94 -15.69
C LEU A 196 -54.74 -9.08 -16.65
N ARG A 197 -54.34 -7.83 -16.86
CA ARG A 197 -54.99 -6.94 -17.83
C ARG A 197 -54.87 -7.41 -19.28
N ALA A 198 -53.75 -8.02 -19.65
CA ALA A 198 -53.58 -8.61 -20.98
C ALA A 198 -54.50 -9.82 -21.19
N ASP A 199 -54.63 -10.67 -20.16
CA ASP A 199 -55.52 -11.83 -20.17
C ASP A 199 -56.99 -11.40 -20.28
N ASP A 200 -57.40 -10.35 -19.58
CA ASP A 200 -58.75 -9.77 -19.69
C ASP A 200 -59.05 -9.25 -21.10
N VAL A 201 -58.09 -8.57 -21.73
CA VAL A 201 -58.23 -8.06 -23.10
C VAL A 201 -58.30 -9.21 -24.11
N ALA A 202 -57.53 -10.28 -23.90
CA ALA A 202 -57.59 -11.48 -24.72
C ALA A 202 -58.97 -12.14 -24.63
N LEU A 203 -59.49 -12.31 -23.41
CA LEU A 203 -60.81 -12.88 -23.17
C LEU A 203 -61.92 -12.02 -23.77
N ALA A 204 -61.84 -10.69 -23.67
CA ALA A 204 -62.79 -9.77 -24.30
C ALA A 204 -62.77 -9.87 -25.84
N ARG A 205 -61.59 -10.06 -26.44
CA ARG A 205 -61.45 -10.29 -27.89
C ARG A 205 -62.06 -11.62 -28.31
N GLU A 206 -61.80 -12.69 -27.57
CA GLU A 206 -62.40 -14.01 -27.83
C GLU A 206 -63.93 -13.99 -27.70
N ALA A 207 -64.45 -13.32 -26.67
CA ALA A 207 -65.90 -13.12 -26.51
C ALA A 207 -66.49 -12.33 -27.68
N ARG A 208 -65.85 -11.23 -28.11
CA ARG A 208 -66.28 -10.47 -29.29
C ARG A 208 -66.28 -11.33 -30.55
N ASP A 209 -65.22 -12.10 -30.78
CA ASP A 209 -65.07 -12.92 -31.99
C ASP A 209 -66.01 -14.15 -32.00
N THR A 210 -66.43 -14.64 -30.83
CA THR A 210 -67.50 -15.64 -30.70
C THR A 210 -68.88 -15.02 -30.92
N PHE A 211 -69.17 -13.83 -30.39
CA PHE A 211 -70.42 -13.10 -30.69
C PHE A 211 -70.56 -12.77 -32.18
N ILE A 212 -69.49 -12.37 -32.86
CA ILE A 212 -69.49 -12.14 -34.32
C ILE A 212 -69.82 -13.43 -35.07
N ARG A 213 -69.28 -14.58 -34.62
CA ARG A 213 -69.56 -15.90 -35.22
C ARG A 213 -70.99 -16.37 -35.00
N LEU A 214 -71.56 -16.15 -33.81
CA LEU A 214 -72.95 -16.52 -33.48
C LEU A 214 -74.00 -15.61 -34.14
N ARG A 215 -73.59 -14.42 -34.63
CA ARG A 215 -74.45 -13.46 -35.33
C ARG A 215 -74.51 -13.70 -36.85
N ARG A 216 -73.61 -14.52 -37.40
CA ARG A 216 -73.66 -14.99 -38.79
C ARG A 216 -74.44 -16.30 -38.87
#